data_AF-A0A3M2T0T6-F1
#
_entry.id   AF-A0A3M2T0T6-F1
#
_cell.length_a   1.000
_cell.length_b   1.000
_cell.length_c   1.000
_cell.angle_alpha   90.00
_cell.angle_beta   90.00
_cell.angle_gamma   90.00
#
_symmetry.space_group_name_H-M   'P 1'
#
loop_
_entity.id
_entity.type
_entity.pdbx_description
1 polymer ?
#
loop_
_entity_poly.entity_id
_entity_poly.type
_entity_poly.pdbx_seq_one_letter_code
_entity_poly.pdbx_strand_id
1 'polypeptide(L)'
;MTGLIVFTHEIDSHHNFNVSDPCPFIALPNGDDLETGTMPRPDMPGAPMTGYEEVWRYLPPHEGPEGPGNGFSWILESDDGDLGEGQFHIQKVFLARICGTYLALHQGQTRVRTQTAQGWAVKVSGGDVSARREEWIGHRWEEKCTLGSNSGDLLSMAKGFDKKSQSSWYPGAMVNVGGHRYIVQAFEELA
;
A
#
# COMPACT_ATOMS: atom_id res chain seq x y z
N MET A 1 -16.86 19.94 -1.70
CA MET A 1 -15.54 20.48 -1.29
C MET A 1 -14.52 19.76 -2.17
N THR A 2 -13.53 20.45 -2.73
CA THR A 2 -12.49 19.80 -3.55
C THR A 2 -11.29 19.54 -2.66
N GLY A 3 -10.88 18.28 -2.56
CA GLY A 3 -9.62 17.88 -1.94
C GLY A 3 -8.51 17.89 -2.99
N LEU A 4 -7.30 18.28 -2.60
CA LEU A 4 -6.11 18.08 -3.42
C LEU A 4 -5.21 17.07 -2.72
N ILE A 5 -5.03 15.91 -3.35
CA ILE A 5 -4.10 14.88 -2.90
C ILE A 5 -2.86 14.96 -3.79
N VAL A 6 -1.68 14.73 -3.23
CA VAL A 6 -0.45 14.62 -4.02
C VAL A 6 0.10 13.23 -3.79
N PHE A 7 0.08 12.41 -4.83
CA PHE A 7 0.58 11.04 -4.74
C PHE A 7 2.08 10.98 -5.00
N THR A 8 2.79 10.28 -4.13
CA THR A 8 4.15 9.81 -4.36
C THR A 8 4.15 8.30 -4.31
N HIS A 9 4.81 7.66 -5.27
CA HIS A 9 4.74 6.22 -5.44
C HIS A 9 5.90 5.51 -4.74
N GLU A 10 5.61 4.82 -3.64
CA GLU A 10 6.58 3.98 -2.95
C GLU A 10 6.68 2.58 -3.57
N ILE A 11 5.57 2.06 -4.12
CA ILE A 11 5.52 0.87 -4.99
C ILE A 11 4.89 1.29 -6.31
N ASP A 12 5.53 0.95 -7.42
CA ASP A 12 5.01 1.24 -8.76
C ASP A 12 5.47 0.19 -9.78
N SER A 13 4.51 -0.48 -10.41
CA SER A 13 4.76 -1.46 -11.48
C SER A 13 5.24 -0.84 -12.79
N HIS A 14 5.07 0.48 -12.98
CA HIS A 14 5.63 1.23 -14.09
C HIS A 14 7.01 1.85 -13.76
N HIS A 15 7.53 1.59 -12.56
CA HIS A 15 8.83 2.03 -12.09
C HIS A 15 9.02 3.56 -11.98
N ASN A 16 7.95 4.32 -11.68
CA ASN A 16 7.93 5.78 -11.70
C ASN A 16 7.99 6.42 -10.29
N PHE A 17 9.02 6.07 -9.51
CA PHE A 17 9.16 6.42 -8.07
C PHE A 17 9.40 7.90 -7.75
N ASN A 18 9.74 8.74 -8.74
CA ASN A 18 10.09 10.15 -8.53
C ASN A 18 9.07 11.11 -9.15
N VAL A 19 7.85 10.62 -9.38
CA VAL A 19 6.75 11.44 -9.88
C VAL A 19 5.80 11.75 -8.74
N SER A 20 5.40 13.02 -8.71
CA SER A 20 4.47 13.59 -7.76
C SER A 20 3.30 14.14 -8.55
N ASP A 21 2.18 13.45 -8.52
CA ASP A 21 1.01 13.80 -9.33
C ASP A 21 -0.05 14.48 -8.44
N PRO A 22 -0.30 15.80 -8.62
CA PRO A 22 -1.37 16.47 -7.93
C PRO A 22 -2.70 15.99 -8.51
N CYS A 23 -3.57 15.50 -7.63
CA CYS A 23 -4.81 14.89 -8.01
C CYS A 23 -6.01 15.50 -7.28
N PRO A 24 -6.81 16.32 -7.99
CA PRO A 24 -8.07 16.85 -7.47
C PRO A 24 -9.12 15.74 -7.28
N PHE A 25 -9.69 15.68 -6.08
CA PHE A 25 -10.88 14.89 -5.75
C PHE A 25 -12.08 15.82 -5.60
N ILE A 26 -13.10 15.58 -6.42
CA ILE A 26 -14.32 16.40 -6.51
C ILE A 26 -15.50 15.57 -6.04
N ALA A 27 -16.06 15.93 -4.89
CA ALA A 27 -17.26 15.27 -4.36
C ALA A 27 -18.46 15.38 -5.32
N LEU A 28 -19.09 14.24 -5.61
CA LEU A 28 -20.24 14.12 -6.48
C LEU A 28 -21.57 14.11 -5.68
N PRO A 29 -22.71 14.48 -6.30
CA PRO A 29 -24.00 14.54 -5.61
C PRO A 29 -24.50 13.21 -5.03
N ASN A 30 -23.99 12.08 -5.50
CA ASN A 30 -24.34 10.73 -5.06
C ASN A 30 -23.45 10.21 -3.91
N GLY A 31 -22.49 11.00 -3.44
CA GLY A 31 -21.55 10.62 -2.38
C GLY A 31 -20.29 9.89 -2.87
N ASP A 32 -20.12 9.69 -4.17
CA ASP A 32 -18.86 9.25 -4.78
C ASP A 32 -17.90 10.46 -4.93
N ASP A 33 -16.62 10.20 -5.20
CA ASP A 33 -15.64 11.23 -5.56
C ASP A 33 -15.16 11.04 -7.00
N LEU A 34 -15.02 12.15 -7.74
CA LEU A 34 -14.36 12.18 -9.04
C LEU A 34 -12.91 12.62 -8.87
N GLU A 35 -12.00 11.71 -9.16
CA GLU A 35 -10.57 11.97 -9.32
C GLU A 35 -10.28 12.35 -10.78
N THR A 36 -9.47 13.38 -11.01
CA THR A 36 -9.08 13.79 -12.37
C THR A 36 -7.59 14.10 -12.42
N GLY A 37 -6.96 13.87 -13.55
CA GLY A 37 -5.55 14.21 -13.71
C GLY A 37 -5.06 14.03 -15.12
N THR A 38 -3.73 14.00 -15.27
CA THR A 38 -3.09 13.63 -16.54
C THR A 38 -2.00 12.61 -16.27
N MET A 39 -1.84 11.64 -17.18
CA MET A 39 -0.82 10.60 -17.08
C MET A 39 -0.17 10.31 -18.45
N PRO A 40 1.07 9.80 -18.49
CA PRO A 40 1.66 9.32 -19.73
C PRO A 40 0.86 8.13 -20.27
N ARG A 41 0.98 7.84 -21.57
CA ARG A 41 0.37 6.68 -22.20
C ARG A 41 1.38 5.54 -22.33
N PRO A 42 1.37 4.52 -21.45
CA PRO A 42 2.35 3.45 -21.49
C PRO A 42 2.22 2.59 -22.76
N ASP A 43 1.01 2.51 -23.32
CA ASP A 43 0.68 1.81 -24.55
C ASP A 43 1.19 2.53 -25.82
N MET A 44 1.48 3.83 -25.73
CA MET A 44 1.96 4.64 -26.86
C MET A 44 3.13 5.55 -26.45
N PRO A 45 4.36 5.00 -26.36
CA PRO A 45 5.55 5.76 -25.98
C PRO A 45 5.78 7.00 -26.85
N GLY A 46 6.03 8.15 -26.19
CA GLY A 46 6.26 9.44 -26.85
C GLY A 46 4.99 10.21 -27.21
N ALA A 47 3.81 9.64 -26.99
CA ALA A 47 2.57 10.38 -27.11
C ALA A 47 2.42 11.46 -26.02
N PRO A 48 1.63 12.53 -26.28
CA PRO A 48 1.32 13.51 -25.25
C PRO A 48 0.66 12.90 -24.01
N MET A 49 0.85 13.56 -22.86
CA MET A 49 0.10 13.27 -21.64
C MET A 49 -1.41 13.28 -21.93
N THR A 50 -2.14 12.34 -21.34
CA THR A 50 -3.57 12.17 -21.57
C THR A 50 -4.33 12.38 -20.28
N GLY A 51 -5.45 13.09 -20.36
CA GLY A 51 -6.36 13.29 -19.22
C GLY A 51 -7.04 11.99 -18.83
N TYR A 52 -7.22 11.77 -17.53
CA TYR A 52 -8.00 10.66 -16.99
C TYR A 52 -9.07 11.18 -16.02
N GLU A 53 -10.08 10.33 -15.82
CA GLU A 53 -11.16 10.52 -14.86
C GLU A 53 -11.42 9.17 -14.18
N GLU A 54 -11.42 9.15 -12.84
CA GLU A 54 -11.74 7.97 -12.05
C GLU A 54 -12.85 8.29 -11.04
N VAL A 55 -13.86 7.42 -10.95
CA VAL A 55 -14.98 7.60 -10.00
C VAL A 55 -14.81 6.62 -8.84
N TRP A 56 -14.65 7.16 -7.64
CA TRP A 56 -14.42 6.43 -6.40
C TRP A 56 -15.69 6.32 -5.59
N ARG A 57 -16.14 5.08 -5.38
CA ARG A 57 -17.27 4.78 -4.50
C ARG A 57 -16.78 4.26 -3.16
N TYR A 58 -17.27 4.87 -2.09
CA TYR A 58 -17.08 4.34 -0.75
C TYR A 58 -17.95 3.10 -0.55
N LEU A 59 -17.30 1.99 -0.20
CA LEU A 59 -17.97 0.74 0.13
C LEU A 59 -17.87 0.52 1.65
N PRO A 60 -18.91 -0.05 2.30
CA PRO A 60 -18.79 -0.43 3.69
C PRO A 60 -17.71 -1.53 3.84
N PRO A 61 -16.91 -1.50 4.91
CA PRO A 61 -15.94 -2.56 5.18
C PRO A 61 -16.63 -3.93 5.26
N HIS A 62 -15.98 -4.96 4.74
CA HIS A 62 -16.43 -6.34 4.93
C HIS A 62 -16.33 -6.75 6.40
N GLU A 63 -17.30 -7.51 6.89
CA GLU A 63 -17.25 -8.07 8.24
C GLU A 63 -15.98 -8.91 8.44
N GLY A 64 -15.29 -8.66 9.55
CA GLY A 64 -14.09 -9.38 9.91
C GLY A 64 -14.33 -10.62 10.78
N PRO A 65 -13.24 -11.32 11.16
CA PRO A 65 -13.23 -12.33 12.22
C PRO A 65 -13.88 -11.90 13.54
N GLU A 66 -13.92 -10.60 13.83
CA GLU A 66 -14.49 -10.01 15.03
C GLU A 66 -16.03 -9.99 15.02
N GLY A 67 -16.64 -10.23 13.86
CA GLY A 67 -18.08 -10.33 13.69
C GLY A 67 -18.76 -9.00 13.32
N PRO A 68 -20.10 -9.01 13.19
CA PRO A 68 -20.86 -7.84 12.75
C PRO A 68 -20.65 -6.63 13.66
N GLY A 69 -20.44 -5.46 13.07
CA GLY A 69 -20.28 -4.18 13.78
C GLY A 69 -18.98 -4.05 14.59
N ASN A 70 -18.09 -5.04 14.55
CA ASN A 70 -16.81 -5.01 15.24
C ASN A 70 -15.69 -5.24 14.23
N GLY A 71 -14.52 -4.68 14.49
CA GLY A 71 -13.36 -4.93 13.65
C GLY A 71 -12.24 -3.97 13.95
N PHE A 72 -11.07 -4.27 13.40
CA PHE A 72 -9.96 -3.32 13.42
C PHE A 72 -9.27 -3.33 12.07
N SER A 73 -8.70 -2.19 11.75
CA SER A 73 -8.01 -1.90 10.50
C SER A 73 -6.61 -1.40 10.82
N TRP A 74 -5.65 -1.77 9.99
CA TRP A 74 -4.28 -1.31 10.15
C TRP A 74 -3.54 -1.30 8.82
N ILE A 75 -2.48 -0.51 8.77
CA ILE A 75 -1.51 -0.49 7.68
C ILE A 75 -0.13 -0.69 8.28
N LEU A 76 0.62 -1.64 7.74
CA LEU A 76 1.99 -1.93 8.06
C LEU A 76 2.89 -1.64 6.87
N GLU A 77 4.02 -1.02 7.13
CA GLU A 77 5.09 -0.78 6.17
C GLU A 77 6.36 -1.50 6.62
N SER A 78 7.07 -2.15 5.70
CA SER A 78 8.34 -2.81 6.02
C SER A 78 9.35 -1.80 6.57
N ASP A 79 10.04 -2.20 7.64
CA ASP A 79 11.18 -1.44 8.16
C ASP A 79 12.42 -1.70 7.32
N ASP A 80 12.80 -0.70 6.53
CA ASP A 80 13.99 -0.72 5.67
C ASP A 80 15.29 -0.52 6.49
N GLY A 81 15.17 -0.18 7.78
CA GLY A 81 16.28 0.16 8.67
C GLY A 81 16.90 1.53 8.39
N ASP A 82 17.90 1.89 9.20
CA ASP A 82 18.67 3.12 9.01
C ASP A 82 19.69 2.95 7.89
N LEU A 83 19.32 3.36 6.67
CA LEU A 83 20.23 3.33 5.53
C LEU A 83 21.20 4.54 5.57
N GLY A 84 22.48 4.29 5.26
CA GLY A 84 23.50 5.34 5.13
C GLY A 84 23.61 5.90 3.70
N GLU A 85 24.77 6.46 3.37
CA GLU A 85 25.17 6.69 1.98
C GLU A 85 25.54 5.37 1.31
N GLY A 86 25.14 5.18 0.05
CA GLY A 86 25.47 3.98 -0.72
C GLY A 86 24.29 3.41 -1.50
N GLN A 87 24.48 2.17 -2.00
CA GLN A 87 23.48 1.42 -2.74
C GLN A 87 22.96 0.25 -1.90
N PHE A 88 21.65 0.17 -1.75
CA PHE A 88 20.97 -0.82 -0.92
C PHE A 88 19.91 -1.55 -1.74
N HIS A 89 19.81 -2.87 -1.53
CA HIS A 89 18.71 -3.67 -2.05
C HIS A 89 17.77 -3.96 -0.89
N ILE A 90 16.52 -3.55 -1.03
CA ILE A 90 15.48 -3.71 -0.01
C ILE A 90 14.29 -4.46 -0.58
N GLN A 91 13.47 -5.03 0.31
CA GLN A 91 12.18 -5.61 -0.03
C GLN A 91 11.12 -4.71 0.55
N LYS A 92 10.53 -3.83 -0.27
CA LYS A 92 9.51 -2.91 0.19
C LYS A 92 8.18 -3.65 0.25
N VAL A 93 7.54 -3.68 1.41
CA VAL A 93 6.28 -4.40 1.63
C VAL A 93 5.29 -3.51 2.35
N PHE A 94 4.06 -3.45 1.83
CA PHE A 94 2.92 -2.88 2.55
C PHE A 94 1.89 -3.97 2.79
N LEU A 95 1.43 -4.08 4.04
CA LEU A 95 0.35 -4.96 4.44
C LEU A 95 -0.78 -4.08 4.97
N ALA A 96 -1.99 -4.27 4.46
CA ALA A 96 -3.15 -3.53 4.92
C ALA A 96 -4.28 -4.50 5.24
N ARG A 97 -4.90 -4.29 6.39
CA ARG A 97 -6.13 -4.96 6.75
C ARG A 97 -7.18 -3.90 7.00
N ILE A 98 -8.33 -4.04 6.35
CA ILE A 98 -9.51 -3.24 6.59
C ILE A 98 -10.63 -4.20 6.94
N CYS A 99 -10.86 -4.40 8.25
CA CYS A 99 -11.81 -5.39 8.77
C CYS A 99 -11.62 -6.79 8.15
N GLY A 100 -12.59 -7.27 7.37
CA GLY A 100 -12.59 -8.54 6.65
C GLY A 100 -11.89 -8.52 5.30
N THR A 101 -11.16 -7.46 4.93
CA THR A 101 -10.36 -7.39 3.70
C THR A 101 -8.89 -7.23 4.04
N TYR A 102 -8.03 -7.94 3.31
CA TYR A 102 -6.59 -7.88 3.45
C TYR A 102 -5.90 -7.74 2.10
N LEU A 103 -4.89 -6.88 2.05
CA LEU A 103 -4.04 -6.63 0.89
C LEU A 103 -2.57 -6.67 1.32
N ALA A 104 -1.73 -7.34 0.54
CA ALA A 104 -0.29 -7.28 0.65
C ALA A 104 0.30 -6.89 -0.70
N LEU A 105 1.22 -5.94 -0.69
CA LEU A 105 1.97 -5.46 -1.85
C LEU A 105 3.46 -5.59 -1.56
N HIS A 106 4.22 -6.01 -2.56
CA HIS A 106 5.66 -6.20 -2.45
C HIS A 106 6.37 -5.76 -3.73
N GLN A 107 7.51 -5.09 -3.56
CA GLN A 107 8.43 -4.80 -4.65
C GLN A 107 9.87 -4.83 -4.13
N GLY A 108 10.73 -5.61 -4.79
CA GLY A 108 12.17 -5.52 -4.58
C GLY A 108 12.69 -4.20 -5.17
N GLN A 109 13.49 -3.45 -4.42
CA GLN A 109 13.99 -2.15 -4.86
C GLN A 109 15.49 -2.01 -4.64
N THR A 110 16.13 -1.27 -5.53
CA THR A 110 17.47 -0.73 -5.36
C THR A 110 17.35 0.75 -5.05
N ARG A 111 17.84 1.16 -3.88
CA ARG A 111 17.93 2.57 -3.47
C ARG A 111 19.38 3.01 -3.44
N VAL A 112 19.69 4.07 -4.18
CA VAL A 112 20.99 4.74 -4.14
C VAL A 112 20.81 6.06 -3.39
N ARG A 113 21.50 6.19 -2.26
CA ARG A 113 21.51 7.40 -1.43
C ARG A 113 22.86 8.08 -1.57
N THR A 114 22.84 9.37 -1.83
CA THR A 114 24.05 10.19 -2.00
C THR A 114 23.91 11.49 -1.24
N GLN A 115 24.94 11.87 -0.50
CA GLN A 115 24.98 13.16 0.16
C GLN A 115 25.43 14.24 -0.83
N THR A 116 24.59 15.25 -1.02
CA THR A 116 24.86 16.37 -1.92
C THR A 116 25.00 17.66 -1.12
N ALA A 117 25.48 18.72 -1.77
CA ALA A 117 25.53 20.06 -1.15
C ALA A 117 24.15 20.60 -0.72
N GLN A 118 23.06 20.04 -1.26
CA GLN A 118 21.67 20.44 -0.99
C GLN A 118 20.95 19.50 -0.01
N GLY A 119 21.62 18.46 0.48
CA GLY A 119 21.04 17.43 1.34
C GLY A 119 21.09 16.04 0.69
N TRP A 120 20.24 15.13 1.15
CA TRP A 120 20.19 13.76 0.64
C TRP A 120 19.45 13.70 -0.70
N ALA A 121 20.08 13.07 -1.69
CA ALA A 121 19.42 12.63 -2.92
C ALA A 121 19.19 11.12 -2.85
N VAL A 122 17.99 10.68 -3.25
CA VAL A 122 17.64 9.26 -3.32
C VAL A 122 17.18 8.93 -4.74
N LYS A 123 17.80 7.91 -5.33
CA LYS A 123 17.36 7.31 -6.59
C LYS A 123 16.84 5.91 -6.32
N VAL A 124 15.61 5.63 -6.76
CA VAL A 124 14.96 4.33 -6.60
C VAL A 124 14.79 3.68 -7.97
N SER A 125 15.03 2.38 -8.04
CA SER A 125 14.59 1.52 -9.13
C SER A 125 13.95 0.27 -8.55
N GLY A 126 12.77 -0.11 -9.01
CA GLY A 126 12.05 -1.29 -8.55
C GLY A 126 12.12 -2.44 -9.56
N GLY A 127 12.00 -3.67 -9.08
CA GLY A 127 11.72 -4.86 -9.88
C GLY A 127 10.21 -5.07 -10.07
N ASP A 128 9.81 -6.30 -10.36
CA ASP A 128 8.41 -6.67 -10.51
C ASP A 128 7.63 -6.50 -9.20
N VAL A 129 6.36 -6.11 -9.31
CA VAL A 129 5.43 -6.01 -8.19
C VAL A 129 4.73 -7.35 -7.99
N SER A 130 4.64 -7.78 -6.73
CA SER A 130 3.80 -8.91 -6.32
C SER A 130 2.69 -8.43 -5.40
N ALA A 131 1.51 -9.04 -5.52
CA ALA A 131 0.33 -8.68 -4.73
C ALA A 131 -0.44 -9.90 -4.27
N ARG A 132 -1.10 -9.78 -3.12
CA ARG A 132 -2.02 -10.78 -2.56
C ARG A 132 -3.24 -10.05 -1.98
N ARG A 133 -4.43 -10.54 -2.27
CA ARG A 133 -5.69 -10.07 -1.69
C ARG A 133 -6.46 -11.24 -1.08
N GLU A 134 -6.91 -11.06 0.16
CA GLU A 134 -7.73 -12.03 0.88
C GLU A 134 -8.98 -11.36 1.45
N GLU A 135 -10.04 -12.14 1.61
CA GLU A 135 -11.29 -11.71 2.24
C GLU A 135 -11.74 -12.72 3.29
N TRP A 136 -12.36 -12.24 4.37
CA TRP A 136 -13.00 -13.06 5.37
C TRP A 136 -14.39 -13.49 4.90
N ILE A 137 -14.57 -14.79 4.64
CA ILE A 137 -15.82 -15.38 4.15
C ILE A 137 -16.08 -16.68 4.90
N GLY A 138 -17.31 -16.86 5.39
CA GLY A 138 -17.73 -18.13 6.00
C GLY A 138 -16.83 -18.59 7.14
N HIS A 139 -16.34 -17.65 7.96
CA HIS A 139 -15.44 -17.85 9.10
C HIS A 139 -13.99 -18.25 8.76
N ARG A 140 -13.51 -17.94 7.56
CA ARG A 140 -12.10 -18.11 7.18
C ARG A 140 -11.64 -17.01 6.23
N TRP A 141 -10.33 -16.79 6.20
CA TRP A 141 -9.71 -15.99 5.16
C TRP A 141 -9.61 -16.82 3.87
N GLU A 142 -10.08 -16.25 2.77
CA GLU A 142 -10.02 -16.82 1.44
C GLU A 142 -9.18 -15.94 0.52
N GLU A 143 -8.27 -16.56 -0.22
CA GLU A 143 -7.51 -15.89 -1.26
C GLU A 143 -8.43 -15.51 -2.44
N LYS A 144 -8.38 -14.25 -2.84
CA LYS A 144 -9.14 -13.72 -3.98
C LYS A 144 -8.27 -13.41 -5.18
N CYS A 145 -7.03 -12.97 -4.94
CA CYS A 145 -6.11 -12.63 -6.01
C CYS A 145 -4.67 -12.78 -5.52
N THR A 146 -3.82 -13.40 -6.35
CA THR A 146 -2.37 -13.45 -6.19
C THR A 146 -1.73 -13.13 -7.54
N LEU A 147 -0.83 -12.15 -7.56
CA LEU A 147 -0.19 -11.64 -8.78
C LEU A 147 1.31 -11.50 -8.56
N GLY A 148 2.10 -11.73 -9.61
CA GLY A 148 3.55 -11.62 -9.56
C GLY A 148 4.25 -12.87 -9.04
N SER A 149 5.52 -12.99 -9.36
CA SER A 149 6.37 -14.17 -9.11
C SER A 149 6.59 -14.48 -7.63
N ASN A 150 6.51 -13.48 -6.75
CA ASN A 150 6.74 -13.63 -5.31
C ASN A 150 5.44 -13.65 -4.48
N SER A 151 4.27 -13.77 -5.12
CA SER A 151 2.97 -13.79 -4.43
C SER A 151 2.81 -14.96 -3.44
N GLY A 152 3.49 -16.07 -3.69
CA GLY A 152 3.53 -17.22 -2.78
C GLY A 152 4.20 -16.93 -1.43
N ASP A 153 5.14 -15.99 -1.41
CA ASP A 153 5.92 -15.61 -0.22
C ASP A 153 5.26 -14.48 0.58
N LEU A 154 4.26 -13.81 0.00
CA LEU A 154 3.47 -12.79 0.69
C LEU A 154 2.69 -13.39 1.86
N LEU A 155 2.75 -12.71 3.01
CA LEU A 155 2.03 -13.12 4.22
C LEU A 155 0.53 -13.23 3.97
N SER A 156 -0.06 -14.31 4.48
CA SER A 156 -1.49 -14.58 4.46
C SER A 156 -2.10 -14.35 5.83
N MET A 157 -3.31 -13.80 5.91
CA MET A 157 -4.04 -13.68 7.19
C MET A 157 -4.38 -15.05 7.80
N ALA A 158 -4.45 -16.10 6.98
CA ALA A 158 -4.73 -17.45 7.45
C ALA A 158 -3.54 -18.11 8.18
N LYS A 159 -2.29 -17.67 7.91
CA LYS A 159 -1.07 -18.38 8.36
C LYS A 159 0.03 -17.49 8.95
N GLY A 160 0.08 -16.22 8.58
CA GLY A 160 1.21 -15.32 8.85
C GLY A 160 1.04 -14.40 10.06
N PHE A 161 -0.12 -14.43 10.72
CA PHE A 161 -0.47 -13.48 11.78
C PHE A 161 -0.89 -14.18 13.07
N ASP A 162 -0.30 -13.77 14.19
CA ASP A 162 -0.75 -14.17 15.52
C ASP A 162 -2.01 -13.37 15.90
N LYS A 163 -3.09 -14.10 16.20
CA LYS A 163 -4.42 -13.51 16.49
C LYS A 163 -4.48 -12.64 17.75
N LYS A 164 -3.48 -12.70 18.64
CA LYS A 164 -3.53 -12.08 19.98
C LYS A 164 -2.78 -10.75 20.10
N SER A 165 -1.94 -10.38 19.13
CA SER A 165 -1.05 -9.21 19.28
C SER A 165 -1.57 -7.92 18.63
N GLN A 166 -2.52 -8.02 17.70
CA GLN A 166 -2.88 -6.92 16.81
C GLN A 166 -3.67 -5.80 17.50
N SER A 167 -4.45 -6.10 18.54
CA SER A 167 -5.28 -5.10 19.24
C SER A 167 -4.51 -4.12 20.12
N SER A 168 -3.19 -4.28 20.23
CA SER A 168 -2.31 -3.39 21.01
C SER A 168 -1.49 -2.43 20.15
N TRP A 169 -1.70 -2.46 18.84
CA TRP A 169 -0.93 -1.66 17.89
C TRP A 169 -1.37 -0.20 17.91
N TYR A 170 -0.43 0.69 17.63
CA TYR A 170 -0.66 2.12 17.50
C TYR A 170 0.27 2.70 16.42
N PRO A 171 -0.10 3.79 15.73
CA PRO A 171 0.74 4.39 14.70
C PRO A 171 2.14 4.75 15.20
N GLY A 172 3.16 4.43 14.40
CA GLY A 172 4.58 4.57 14.72
C GLY A 172 5.18 3.39 15.50
N ALA A 173 4.37 2.45 16.00
CA ALA A 173 4.89 1.29 16.70
C ALA A 173 5.66 0.35 15.77
N MET A 174 6.72 -0.25 16.28
CA MET A 174 7.47 -1.32 15.62
C MET A 174 6.90 -2.68 16.02
N VAL A 175 6.53 -3.51 15.04
CA VAL A 175 5.94 -4.83 15.25
C VAL A 175 6.66 -5.90 14.44
N ASN A 176 6.64 -7.14 14.94
CA ASN A 176 7.17 -8.30 14.21
C ASN A 176 5.99 -9.13 13.69
N VAL A 177 5.94 -9.35 12.38
CA VAL A 177 4.92 -10.16 11.72
C VAL A 177 5.60 -11.10 10.74
N GLY A 178 5.31 -12.40 10.82
CA GLY A 178 5.91 -13.39 9.92
C GLY A 178 7.45 -13.44 9.96
N GLY A 179 8.07 -13.04 11.08
CA GLY A 179 9.53 -12.95 11.22
C GLY A 179 10.18 -11.68 10.66
N HIS A 180 9.39 -10.74 10.15
CA HIS A 180 9.85 -9.47 9.60
C HIS A 180 9.38 -8.28 10.46
N ARG A 181 10.20 -7.21 10.48
CA ARG A 181 9.89 -5.97 11.20
C ARG A 181 9.07 -5.03 10.32
N TYR A 182 8.05 -4.44 10.91
CA TYR A 182 7.18 -3.46 10.28
C TYR A 182 6.94 -2.26 11.20
N ILE A 183 6.66 -1.12 10.59
CA ILE A 183 6.14 0.09 11.24
C ILE A 183 4.62 0.09 11.04
N VAL A 184 3.87 0.31 12.11
CA VAL A 184 2.42 0.54 12.04
C VAL A 184 2.19 1.96 11.52
N GLN A 185 1.71 2.12 10.29
CA GLN A 185 1.41 3.44 9.71
C GLN A 185 0.03 3.95 10.12
N ALA A 186 -0.93 3.04 10.27
CA ALA A 186 -2.28 3.36 10.69
C ALA A 186 -2.85 2.23 11.53
N PHE A 187 -3.73 2.58 12.46
CA PHE A 187 -4.52 1.64 13.24
C PHE A 187 -5.85 2.29 13.60
N GLU A 188 -6.94 1.54 13.47
CA GLU A 188 -8.28 1.96 13.87
C GLU A 188 -9.07 0.75 14.38
N GLU A 189 -9.85 0.95 15.44
CA GLU A 189 -10.78 -0.05 15.96
C GLU A 189 -12.20 0.48 15.77
N LEU A 190 -13.04 -0.30 15.10
CA LEU A 190 -14.46 -0.04 14.98
C LEU A 190 -15.13 -0.47 16.29
N ALA A 191 -15.70 0.52 16.97
CA ALA A 191 -16.48 0.37 18.20
C ALA A 191 -17.99 0.44 17.93
#